data_AF-A0AAX2IC57-F1
#
_entry.id   AF-A0AAX2IC57-F1
#
_cell.length_a   1.000
_cell.length_b   1.000
_cell.length_c   1.000
_cell.angle_alpha   90.00
_cell.angle_beta   90.00
_cell.angle_gamma   90.00
#
_symmetry.space_group_name_H-M   'P 1'
#
loop_
_entity.id
_entity.type
_entity.pdbx_description
1 polymer ?
#
loop_
_entity_poly.entity_id
_entity_poly.type
_entity_poly.pdbx_seq_one_letter_code
_entity_poly.pdbx_strand_id
1 'polypeptide(L)'
;MKTLNLLTLLVAFVFISCKDKHEFGDLTPPSNVNASFSIVGADNTHPHGDGTGLVNFVVTAQNAISYRIDFGDGKTEMAPSGKIQHRYTKVGTNKFTAVVSAVGAGGSMSSVSLELEVYSSFSDAEAENMLAGKNVGDTKTWYWAANVAGYAGLGPQESGDNGEYGYPAWWQATPFDATRTCMFENSFIFTRTANGITYKQTANHVFIPGAYAEVLGVTKDQCHGTDVVPTITGEKQVSFVPSTSKAATQGKYDNKAYRGTAIELSNGGMLGWWVGASTYDIISLTDTQLIVRVMQPNSQFAWYHIFTTTKPSENSFTNLVWSDEFNKAGTPDATKWTYDLGRGNNGWGNNELQTYTKNPENVKVENGVLKITAKADGNGGYTSARLKTEGLYGFKYGKVEIKAKLPASQGTWPAMWFLGNNFATEGWPKCGEIDMLEQKGNKKTHILGACHWYDTDSNHQGDYDKETAVTGTSNDFHIYTMTWTEKKIIFAVDNKNYFEMDNNAKLPFNQKFFLILNVAMGGTLGGQVANNFTEDSLEIDYVRIYQ
;
A
#
# COMPACT_ATOMS: atom_id res chain seq x y z
N MET A 1 17.23 -60.51 -62.95
CA MET A 1 17.10 -61.94 -62.57
C MET A 1 17.45 -62.05 -61.09
N LYS A 2 16.43 -62.13 -60.23
CA LYS A 2 16.00 -63.34 -59.47
C LYS A 2 16.96 -63.73 -58.33
N THR A 3 16.56 -63.44 -57.08
CA THR A 3 16.25 -64.40 -55.96
C THR A 3 17.49 -64.73 -55.10
N LEU A 4 17.52 -64.90 -53.76
CA LEU A 4 16.52 -65.16 -52.70
C LEU A 4 17.21 -65.14 -51.31
N ASN A 5 16.43 -64.93 -50.23
CA ASN A 5 16.55 -65.38 -48.80
C ASN A 5 17.79 -65.01 -47.95
N LEU A 6 17.67 -64.26 -46.84
CA LEU A 6 17.04 -64.54 -45.53
C LEU A 6 17.81 -65.56 -44.66
N LEU A 7 18.61 -65.09 -43.68
CA LEU A 7 18.60 -65.60 -42.31
C LEU A 7 19.35 -64.70 -41.31
N THR A 8 18.69 -64.53 -40.17
CA THR A 8 18.99 -63.83 -38.91
C THR A 8 20.32 -64.23 -38.25
N LEU A 9 21.06 -63.25 -37.70
CA LEU A 9 21.82 -63.47 -36.46
C LEU A 9 21.93 -62.18 -35.63
N LEU A 10 21.24 -62.21 -34.50
CA LEU A 10 21.26 -61.25 -33.41
C LEU A 10 22.39 -61.66 -32.45
N VAL A 11 23.44 -60.86 -32.29
CA VAL A 11 24.35 -60.96 -31.13
C VAL A 11 24.73 -59.56 -30.65
N ALA A 12 24.50 -59.36 -29.36
CA ALA A 12 24.60 -58.17 -28.55
C ALA A 12 25.95 -57.42 -28.64
N PHE A 13 25.89 -56.13 -28.95
CA PHE A 13 26.95 -55.19 -28.57
C PHE A 13 26.77 -54.80 -27.10
N VAL A 14 27.71 -55.23 -26.28
CA VAL A 14 27.85 -54.84 -24.88
C VAL A 14 28.14 -53.33 -24.83
N PHE A 15 27.17 -52.54 -24.34
CA PHE A 15 27.41 -51.15 -23.95
C PHE A 15 28.28 -51.15 -22.70
N ILE A 16 29.56 -50.79 -22.86
CA ILE A 16 30.42 -50.38 -21.75
C ILE A 16 29.90 -48.99 -21.31
N SER A 17 28.99 -49.00 -20.35
CA SER A 17 28.64 -47.82 -19.57
C SER A 17 29.67 -47.69 -18.46
N CYS A 18 30.58 -46.72 -18.57
CA CYS A 18 31.26 -46.19 -17.39
C CYS A 18 30.20 -45.47 -16.54
N LYS A 19 29.54 -46.22 -15.66
CA LYS A 19 28.91 -45.66 -14.49
C LYS A 19 30.02 -45.43 -13.48
N ASP A 20 30.47 -44.19 -13.34
CA ASP A 20 31.14 -43.77 -12.12
C ASP A 20 30.11 -43.95 -10.99
N LYS A 21 30.23 -45.07 -10.27
CA LYS A 21 29.51 -45.27 -9.02
C LYS A 21 30.11 -44.25 -8.04
N HIS A 22 29.39 -43.16 -7.80
CA HIS A 22 29.59 -42.39 -6.59
C HIS A 22 29.15 -43.25 -5.41
N GLU A 23 30.07 -44.04 -4.87
CA GLU A 23 29.89 -44.66 -3.57
C GLU A 23 30.01 -43.53 -2.53
N PHE A 24 28.96 -43.31 -1.75
CA PHE A 24 29.11 -42.53 -0.52
C PHE A 24 30.13 -43.29 0.32
N GLY A 25 31.21 -42.62 0.73
CA GLY A 25 32.11 -43.18 1.75
C GLY A 25 31.31 -43.58 3.00
N ASP A 26 31.88 -44.44 3.84
CA ASP A 26 31.18 -45.04 4.98
C ASP A 26 30.33 -44.01 5.74
N LEU A 27 29.03 -44.28 5.84
CA LEU A 27 28.04 -43.46 6.55
C LEU A 27 28.23 -43.59 8.07
N THR A 28 29.38 -43.14 8.55
CA THR A 28 29.71 -43.10 9.97
C THR A 28 29.14 -41.81 10.58
N PRO A 29 28.19 -41.90 11.54
CA PRO A 29 27.73 -40.72 12.25
C PRO A 29 28.91 -40.01 12.91
N PRO A 30 28.90 -38.67 12.99
CA PRO A 30 29.93 -37.93 13.69
C PRO A 30 30.09 -38.44 15.13
N SER A 31 31.32 -38.57 15.60
CA SER A 31 31.64 -39.05 16.95
C SER A 31 32.43 -38.00 17.73
N ASN A 32 32.52 -38.16 19.04
CA ASN A 32 33.27 -37.26 19.93
C ASN A 32 32.83 -35.80 19.79
N VAL A 33 31.51 -35.58 19.74
CA VAL A 33 30.91 -34.24 19.71
C VAL A 33 31.19 -33.55 21.04
N ASN A 34 32.12 -32.60 21.01
CA ASN A 34 32.44 -31.74 22.13
C ASN A 34 31.93 -30.34 21.81
N ALA A 35 31.09 -29.81 22.68
CA ALA A 35 30.58 -28.45 22.58
C ALA A 35 30.92 -27.69 23.86
N SER A 36 31.32 -26.44 23.71
CA SER A 36 31.55 -25.52 24.82
C SER A 36 31.08 -24.13 24.45
N PHE A 37 30.92 -23.29 25.46
CA PHE A 37 30.53 -21.90 25.28
C PHE A 37 31.31 -20.98 26.21
N SER A 38 31.39 -19.71 25.84
CA SER A 38 31.82 -18.62 26.71
C SER A 38 30.88 -17.44 26.58
N ILE A 39 30.37 -16.97 27.72
CA ILE A 39 29.50 -15.78 27.78
C ILE A 39 30.40 -14.54 27.75
N VAL A 40 30.13 -13.62 26.82
CA VAL A 40 30.92 -12.39 26.67
C VAL A 40 30.74 -11.52 27.92
N GLY A 41 31.87 -11.04 28.44
CA GLY A 41 31.90 -10.21 29.64
C GLY A 41 31.63 -10.95 30.95
N ALA A 42 31.58 -12.29 30.94
CA ALA A 42 31.39 -13.05 32.18
C ALA A 42 32.66 -13.08 33.04
N ASP A 43 32.51 -12.77 34.32
CA ASP A 43 33.56 -12.82 35.34
C ASP A 43 32.99 -13.26 36.71
N ASN A 44 33.81 -13.23 37.77
CA ASN A 44 33.38 -13.67 39.11
C ASN A 44 32.24 -12.84 39.73
N THR A 45 32.06 -11.60 39.28
CA THR A 45 31.01 -10.68 39.74
C THR A 45 29.80 -10.62 38.79
N HIS A 46 30.00 -10.95 37.52
CA HIS A 46 28.99 -10.99 36.47
C HIS A 46 28.99 -12.37 35.79
N PRO A 47 28.59 -13.45 36.50
CA PRO A 47 28.70 -14.82 35.96
C PRO A 47 27.85 -15.06 34.70
N HIS A 48 26.87 -14.20 34.44
CA HIS A 48 25.94 -14.30 33.32
C HIS A 48 26.24 -13.32 32.17
N GLY A 49 27.40 -12.66 32.19
CA GLY A 49 27.85 -11.72 31.16
C GLY A 49 27.64 -10.24 31.50
N ASP A 50 28.13 -9.38 30.61
CA ASP A 50 28.09 -7.91 30.74
C ASP A 50 26.73 -7.27 30.35
N GLY A 51 25.72 -8.09 30.06
CA GLY A 51 24.41 -7.64 29.57
C GLY A 51 24.30 -7.50 28.06
N THR A 52 25.38 -7.76 27.29
CA THR A 52 25.28 -7.84 25.83
C THR A 52 24.45 -9.04 25.36
N GLY A 53 24.34 -10.08 26.19
CA GLY A 53 23.71 -11.34 25.81
C GLY A 53 24.49 -12.16 24.78
N LEU A 54 25.73 -11.77 24.46
CA LEU A 54 26.56 -12.48 23.47
C LEU A 54 27.20 -13.73 24.08
N VAL A 55 27.12 -14.83 23.35
CA VAL A 55 27.71 -16.12 23.72
C VAL A 55 28.48 -16.69 22.52
N ASN A 56 29.74 -17.04 22.73
CA ASN A 56 30.56 -17.73 21.74
C ASN A 56 30.42 -19.23 21.94
N PHE A 57 30.07 -19.96 20.89
CA PHE A 57 30.02 -21.41 20.88
C PHE A 57 31.21 -21.97 20.10
N VAL A 58 31.79 -23.04 20.63
CA VAL A 58 32.85 -23.82 19.96
C VAL A 58 32.43 -25.28 19.98
N VAL A 59 32.41 -25.88 18.79
CA VAL A 59 31.99 -27.25 18.57
C VAL A 59 33.06 -27.98 17.76
N THR A 60 33.41 -29.17 18.21
CA THR A 60 34.28 -30.08 17.48
C THR A 60 33.68 -31.48 17.47
N ALA A 61 33.83 -32.18 16.35
CA ALA A 61 33.46 -33.59 16.23
C ALA A 61 34.34 -34.25 15.16
N GLN A 62 34.55 -35.55 15.28
CA GLN A 62 35.16 -36.36 14.22
C GLN A 62 34.11 -36.68 13.15
N ASN A 63 34.55 -36.75 11.88
CA ASN A 63 33.70 -37.04 10.73
C ASN A 63 32.50 -36.07 10.53
N ALA A 64 32.58 -34.87 11.10
CA ALA A 64 31.61 -33.80 10.87
C ALA A 64 32.03 -32.94 9.67
N ILE A 65 31.07 -32.64 8.81
CA ILE A 65 31.20 -31.71 7.67
C ILE A 65 30.68 -30.31 8.01
N SER A 66 29.77 -30.22 8.98
CA SER A 66 29.21 -28.96 9.46
C SER A 66 28.55 -29.16 10.83
N TYR A 67 28.17 -28.06 11.47
CA TYR A 67 27.51 -28.08 12.76
C TYR A 67 26.22 -27.26 12.68
N ARG A 68 25.12 -27.80 13.19
CA ARG A 68 23.86 -27.09 13.37
C ARG A 68 23.66 -26.81 14.85
N ILE A 69 23.35 -25.58 15.21
CA ILE A 69 23.09 -25.18 16.58
C ILE A 69 21.67 -24.63 16.66
N ASP A 70 20.86 -25.21 17.53
CA ASP A 70 19.61 -24.62 18.02
C ASP A 70 19.92 -23.94 19.34
N PHE A 71 19.73 -22.62 19.43
CA PHE A 71 20.12 -21.85 20.60
C PHE A 71 19.11 -21.92 21.75
N GLY A 72 17.95 -22.55 21.54
CA GLY A 72 16.91 -22.66 22.56
C GLY A 72 16.10 -21.38 22.78
N ASP A 73 16.31 -20.35 21.95
CA ASP A 73 15.51 -19.12 21.89
C ASP A 73 14.67 -19.02 20.60
N GLY A 74 14.53 -20.14 19.88
CA GLY A 74 13.80 -20.25 18.62
C GLY A 74 14.62 -19.92 17.37
N LYS A 75 15.91 -19.58 17.52
CA LYS A 75 16.85 -19.39 16.41
C LYS A 75 17.73 -20.62 16.23
N THR A 76 18.02 -20.96 14.97
CA THR A 76 18.96 -22.04 14.63
C THR A 76 19.91 -21.58 13.52
N GLU A 77 21.17 -21.97 13.59
CA GLU A 77 22.19 -21.59 12.61
C GLU A 77 23.13 -22.75 12.25
N MET A 78 23.72 -22.66 11.05
CA MET A 78 24.74 -23.57 10.55
C MET A 78 26.13 -22.93 10.69
N ALA A 79 27.07 -23.63 11.31
CA ALA A 79 28.44 -23.17 11.51
C ALA A 79 29.43 -24.20 10.95
N PRO A 80 29.84 -24.12 9.67
CA PRO A 80 30.78 -25.08 9.09
C PRO A 80 32.13 -25.15 9.82
N SER A 81 32.58 -24.03 10.39
CA SER A 81 33.84 -23.91 11.14
C SER A 81 33.78 -24.48 12.57
N GLY A 82 32.58 -24.81 13.05
CA GLY A 82 32.34 -25.16 14.46
C GLY A 82 32.45 -23.97 15.42
N LYS A 83 32.65 -22.74 14.94
CA LYS A 83 32.67 -21.53 15.76
C LYS A 83 31.54 -20.59 15.33
N ILE A 84 30.73 -20.16 16.29
CA ILE A 84 29.65 -19.20 16.04
C ILE A 84 29.43 -18.33 17.27
N GLN A 85 29.03 -17.09 17.08
CA GLN A 85 28.60 -16.20 18.16
C GLN A 85 27.10 -15.96 18.01
N HIS A 86 26.37 -16.02 19.12
CA HIS A 86 24.92 -15.80 19.17
C HIS A 86 24.56 -14.74 20.21
N ARG A 87 23.53 -13.95 19.95
CA ARG A 87 23.01 -12.96 20.91
C ARG A 87 21.63 -13.40 21.43
N TYR A 88 21.54 -13.61 22.74
CA TYR A 88 20.28 -13.76 23.45
C TYR A 88 19.68 -12.39 23.76
N THR A 89 18.44 -12.17 23.34
CA THR A 89 17.77 -10.86 23.37
C THR A 89 16.68 -10.75 24.41
N LYS A 90 16.35 -11.85 25.09
CA LYS A 90 15.36 -11.83 26.18
C LYS A 90 15.94 -11.08 27.38
N VAL A 91 15.35 -9.94 27.69
CA VAL A 91 15.77 -9.04 28.78
C VAL A 91 15.82 -9.79 30.12
N GLY A 92 16.85 -9.48 30.91
CA GLY A 92 17.14 -10.11 32.20
C GLY A 92 18.01 -11.35 32.07
N THR A 93 18.19 -12.06 33.19
CA THR A 93 18.94 -13.32 33.23
C THR A 93 17.99 -14.47 32.93
N ASN A 94 18.26 -15.19 31.84
CA ASN A 94 17.39 -16.26 31.35
C ASN A 94 18.17 -17.55 31.12
N LYS A 95 17.55 -18.70 31.45
CA LYS A 95 18.06 -20.04 31.17
C LYS A 95 17.71 -20.45 29.74
N PHE A 96 18.68 -21.02 29.04
CA PHE A 96 18.51 -21.60 27.71
C PHE A 96 19.14 -23.00 27.64
N THR A 97 18.63 -23.83 26.74
CA THR A 97 19.19 -25.14 26.41
C THR A 97 19.55 -25.14 24.93
N ALA A 98 20.83 -24.97 24.63
CA ALA A 98 21.31 -25.03 23.25
C ALA A 98 21.57 -26.48 22.84
N VAL A 99 21.02 -26.90 21.70
CA VAL A 99 21.23 -28.24 21.13
C VAL A 99 22.19 -28.14 19.96
N VAL A 100 23.37 -28.73 20.12
CA VAL A 100 24.44 -28.72 19.13
C VAL A 100 24.46 -30.06 18.41
N SER A 101 24.31 -30.05 17.09
CA SER A 101 24.29 -31.24 16.24
C SER A 101 25.46 -31.20 15.26
N ALA A 102 26.38 -32.15 15.37
CA ALA A 102 27.40 -32.40 14.36
C ALA A 102 26.77 -33.17 13.20
N VAL A 103 26.92 -32.66 11.98
CA VAL A 103 26.35 -33.24 10.76
C VAL A 103 27.48 -33.88 9.96
N GLY A 104 27.34 -35.17 9.64
CA GLY A 104 28.30 -35.97 8.87
C GLY A 104 27.80 -36.32 7.48
N ALA A 105 28.52 -37.23 6.81
CA ALA A 105 28.14 -37.72 5.49
C ALA A 105 26.73 -38.35 5.49
N GLY A 106 25.99 -38.14 4.39
CA GLY A 106 24.62 -38.63 4.23
C GLY A 106 23.58 -38.03 5.19
N GLY A 107 23.90 -36.92 5.88
CA GLY A 107 22.99 -36.29 6.84
C GLY A 107 22.92 -37.00 8.20
N SER A 108 23.85 -37.91 8.48
CA SER A 108 23.98 -38.51 9.82
C SER A 108 24.30 -37.45 10.87
N MET A 109 23.69 -37.55 12.05
CA MET A 109 23.82 -36.54 13.10
C MET A 109 24.10 -37.16 14.46
N SER A 110 24.95 -36.47 15.22
CA SER A 110 25.16 -36.71 16.66
C SER A 110 25.07 -35.40 17.40
N SER A 111 24.40 -35.38 18.55
CA SER A 111 24.06 -34.14 19.25
C SER A 111 24.44 -34.16 20.72
N VAL A 112 24.69 -32.96 21.26
CA VAL A 112 24.91 -32.68 22.68
C VAL A 112 24.13 -31.43 23.07
N SER A 113 23.72 -31.33 24.32
CA SER A 113 23.03 -30.16 24.86
C SER A 113 23.92 -29.36 25.82
N LEU A 114 23.81 -28.05 25.76
CA LEU A 114 24.47 -27.10 26.66
C LEU A 114 23.39 -26.32 27.40
N GLU A 115 23.47 -26.29 28.73
CA GLU A 115 22.64 -25.41 29.56
C GLU A 115 23.44 -24.15 29.90
N LEU A 116 22.82 -22.99 29.70
CA LEU A 116 23.45 -21.70 29.95
C LEU A 116 22.45 -20.68 30.51
N GLU A 117 22.95 -19.78 31.36
CA GLU A 117 22.22 -18.64 31.90
C GLU A 117 22.84 -17.34 31.42
N VAL A 118 22.10 -16.58 30.63
CA VAL A 118 22.61 -15.41 29.92
C VAL A 118 21.85 -14.15 30.35
N TYR A 119 22.59 -13.11 30.69
CA TYR A 119 22.05 -11.78 30.99
C TYR A 119 22.04 -10.91 29.73
N SER A 120 20.87 -10.37 29.40
CA SER A 120 20.67 -9.38 28.33
C SER A 120 20.00 -8.13 28.88
N SER A 121 20.56 -6.96 28.63
CA SER A 121 20.08 -5.68 29.20
C SER A 121 19.40 -4.76 28.18
N PHE A 122 19.51 -5.04 26.89
CA PHE A 122 18.98 -4.16 25.84
C PHE A 122 17.45 -4.31 25.71
N SER A 123 16.74 -3.18 25.70
CA SER A 123 15.30 -3.11 25.46
C SER A 123 14.94 -1.82 24.75
N ASP A 124 13.98 -1.89 23.82
CA ASP A 124 13.32 -0.74 23.20
C ASP A 124 11.80 -0.97 23.20
N ALA A 125 11.22 -0.94 24.40
CA ALA A 125 9.79 -1.21 24.59
C ALA A 125 8.88 -0.24 23.80
N GLU A 126 9.34 0.98 23.54
CA GLU A 126 8.61 1.93 22.70
C GLU A 126 8.53 1.42 21.25
N ALA A 127 9.67 1.03 20.66
CA ALA A 127 9.69 0.49 19.30
C ALA A 127 8.89 -0.81 19.20
N GLU A 128 8.99 -1.70 20.19
CA GLU A 128 8.17 -2.90 20.26
C GLU A 128 6.67 -2.56 20.21
N ASN A 129 6.22 -1.61 21.05
CA ASN A 129 4.83 -1.20 21.13
C ASN A 129 4.35 -0.55 19.83
N MET A 130 5.17 0.31 19.21
CA MET A 130 4.85 0.90 17.92
C MET A 130 4.81 -0.13 16.80
N LEU A 131 5.63 -1.18 16.84
CA LEU A 131 5.73 -2.18 15.78
C LEU A 131 4.55 -3.17 15.79
N ALA A 132 4.12 -3.63 16.97
CA ALA A 132 3.17 -4.74 17.12
C ALA A 132 1.92 -4.44 17.98
N GLY A 133 1.91 -3.32 18.71
CA GLY A 133 0.92 -3.04 19.76
C GLY A 133 1.43 -3.39 21.16
N LYS A 134 0.67 -2.98 22.18
CA LYS A 134 1.09 -2.99 23.59
C LYS A 134 0.68 -4.27 24.32
N ASN A 135 -0.47 -4.83 23.96
CA ASN A 135 -1.08 -5.93 24.69
C ASN A 135 -0.88 -7.25 23.93
N VAL A 136 -0.80 -8.36 24.67
CA VAL A 136 -0.78 -9.70 24.06
C VAL A 136 -2.04 -9.90 23.22
N GLY A 137 -1.88 -10.33 21.98
CA GLY A 137 -2.94 -10.46 20.99
C GLY A 137 -3.08 -9.24 20.06
N ASP A 138 -2.45 -8.11 20.38
CA ASP A 138 -2.39 -6.98 19.46
C ASP A 138 -1.65 -7.39 18.18
N THR A 139 -2.18 -6.94 17.05
CA THR A 139 -1.55 -7.11 15.74
C THR A 139 -1.45 -5.77 15.04
N LYS A 140 -0.33 -5.52 14.37
CA LYS A 140 -0.18 -4.38 13.47
C LYS A 140 0.33 -4.84 12.10
N THR A 141 -0.37 -4.40 11.07
CA THR A 141 -0.04 -4.71 9.67
C THR A 141 0.68 -3.53 9.03
N TRP A 142 1.80 -3.83 8.38
CA TRP A 142 2.62 -2.88 7.66
C TRP A 142 2.61 -3.22 6.17
N TYR A 143 2.47 -2.21 5.32
CA TYR A 143 2.50 -2.29 3.88
C TYR A 143 3.67 -1.49 3.35
N TRP A 144 4.20 -1.85 2.18
CA TRP A 144 5.09 -0.96 1.45
C TRP A 144 4.41 0.40 1.25
N ALA A 145 5.10 1.50 1.55
CA ALA A 145 4.60 2.85 1.31
C ALA A 145 4.70 3.22 -0.18
N ALA A 146 4.07 2.43 -1.05
CA ALA A 146 4.17 2.52 -2.51
C ALA A 146 3.86 3.91 -3.08
N ASN A 147 3.07 4.72 -2.39
CA ASN A 147 2.73 6.09 -2.76
C ASN A 147 3.80 7.14 -2.40
N VAL A 148 4.86 6.76 -1.70
CA VAL A 148 5.94 7.66 -1.25
C VAL A 148 7.14 7.51 -2.18
N ALA A 149 7.69 8.64 -2.64
CA ALA A 149 8.91 8.62 -3.45
C ALA A 149 10.09 8.08 -2.61
N GLY A 150 10.87 7.16 -3.18
CA GLY A 150 11.97 6.51 -2.47
C GLY A 150 11.53 5.49 -1.43
N TYR A 151 10.31 4.94 -1.53
CA TYR A 151 9.84 3.87 -0.64
C TYR A 151 10.77 2.65 -0.60
N ALA A 152 11.51 2.43 -1.68
CA ALA A 152 12.66 1.55 -1.75
C ALA A 152 13.82 2.36 -2.32
N GLY A 153 15.03 2.16 -1.79
CA GLY A 153 16.20 2.88 -2.25
C GLY A 153 17.50 2.19 -1.92
N LEU A 154 18.56 2.57 -2.65
CA LEU A 154 19.90 2.03 -2.57
C LEU A 154 20.88 3.12 -2.13
N GLY A 155 21.77 2.78 -1.21
CA GLY A 155 22.89 3.64 -0.81
C GLY A 155 24.06 2.83 -0.28
N PRO A 156 25.09 3.50 0.25
CA PRO A 156 26.28 2.85 0.78
C PRO A 156 26.05 2.16 2.13
N GLN A 157 26.81 1.10 2.40
CA GLN A 157 26.95 0.51 3.73
C GLN A 157 27.87 1.32 4.64
N GLU A 158 29.01 1.73 4.10
CA GLU A 158 30.11 2.41 4.78
C GLU A 158 30.40 3.78 4.15
N SER A 159 31.27 4.61 4.73
CA SER A 159 31.54 5.96 4.18
C SER A 159 32.15 5.86 2.80
N GLY A 160 31.67 6.70 1.88
CA GLY A 160 32.57 7.46 1.03
C GLY A 160 33.02 8.75 1.74
N ASP A 161 34.11 9.36 1.28
CA ASP A 161 34.76 10.57 1.85
C ASP A 161 33.84 11.81 2.00
N ASN A 162 32.59 11.75 1.52
CA ASN A 162 31.63 12.86 1.47
C ASN A 162 30.43 12.74 2.44
N GLY A 163 30.44 11.80 3.39
CA GLY A 163 29.38 11.71 4.40
C GLY A 163 28.05 11.14 3.88
N GLU A 164 28.09 10.28 2.85
CA GLU A 164 26.94 9.64 2.17
C GLU A 164 26.15 8.62 3.02
N TYR A 165 26.24 8.69 4.36
CA TYR A 165 25.63 7.71 5.25
C TYR A 165 24.14 7.93 5.43
N GLY A 166 23.39 6.83 5.49
CA GLY A 166 22.05 6.84 6.08
C GLY A 166 20.93 7.33 5.18
N TYR A 167 21.14 7.43 3.88
CA TYR A 167 20.04 7.67 2.95
C TYR A 167 20.27 6.92 1.63
N PRO A 168 19.21 6.64 0.85
CA PRO A 168 19.34 6.00 -0.45
C PRO A 168 19.89 6.99 -1.50
N ALA A 169 21.21 7.22 -1.47
CA ALA A 169 21.91 8.19 -2.30
C ALA A 169 22.07 7.77 -3.76
N TRP A 170 22.08 6.46 -4.03
CA TRP A 170 22.46 5.91 -5.34
C TRP A 170 21.26 5.60 -6.23
N TRP A 171 20.12 5.22 -5.63
CA TRP A 171 18.88 4.98 -6.38
C TRP A 171 17.66 5.07 -5.47
N GLN A 172 16.52 5.52 -6.01
CA GLN A 172 15.23 5.60 -5.31
C GLN A 172 14.10 5.20 -6.26
N ALA A 173 13.17 4.39 -5.76
CA ALA A 173 11.98 3.99 -6.50
C ALA A 173 11.01 5.17 -6.68
N THR A 174 10.38 5.26 -7.85
CA THR A 174 9.25 6.17 -8.06
C THR A 174 7.99 5.61 -7.42
N PRO A 175 7.05 6.45 -6.94
CA PRO A 175 5.77 5.97 -6.43
C PRO A 175 5.07 5.01 -7.41
N PHE A 176 4.52 3.92 -6.89
CA PHE A 176 3.82 2.86 -7.62
C PHE A 176 4.58 2.32 -8.84
N ASP A 177 5.91 2.15 -8.69
CA ASP A 177 6.76 1.58 -9.75
C ASP A 177 6.19 0.26 -10.31
N ALA A 178 5.78 0.30 -11.57
CA ALA A 178 5.13 -0.81 -12.27
C ALA A 178 6.04 -2.05 -12.43
N THR A 179 7.36 -1.90 -12.29
CA THR A 179 8.31 -3.01 -12.38
C THR A 179 8.45 -3.79 -11.06
N ARG A 180 7.84 -3.28 -9.98
CA ARG A 180 7.98 -3.78 -8.60
C ARG A 180 6.63 -4.09 -7.94
N THR A 181 5.57 -4.22 -8.72
CA THR A 181 4.18 -4.35 -8.25
C THR A 181 3.94 -5.51 -7.30
N CYS A 182 4.64 -6.63 -7.48
CA CYS A 182 4.58 -7.79 -6.58
C CYS A 182 4.95 -7.45 -5.12
N MET A 183 5.84 -6.47 -4.90
CA MET A 183 6.13 -6.00 -3.55
C MET A 183 4.87 -5.49 -2.85
N PHE A 184 3.96 -4.85 -3.58
CA PHE A 184 2.74 -4.24 -3.04
C PHE A 184 1.63 -5.27 -2.76
N GLU A 185 1.79 -6.52 -3.19
CA GLU A 185 0.93 -7.64 -2.80
C GLU A 185 1.24 -8.13 -1.38
N ASN A 186 2.46 -7.88 -0.91
CA ASN A 186 2.89 -8.22 0.44
C ASN A 186 2.32 -7.28 1.50
N SER A 187 2.07 -7.85 2.67
CA SER A 187 1.90 -7.13 3.93
C SER A 187 2.62 -7.90 5.04
N PHE A 188 3.08 -7.17 6.05
CA PHE A 188 3.88 -7.70 7.15
C PHE A 188 3.10 -7.53 8.44
N ILE A 189 2.71 -8.64 9.04
CA ILE A 189 1.83 -8.66 10.21
C ILE A 189 2.71 -8.98 11.42
N PHE A 190 2.91 -7.99 12.28
CA PHE A 190 3.58 -8.14 13.56
C PHE A 190 2.55 -8.40 14.65
N THR A 191 2.78 -9.41 15.46
CA THR A 191 1.85 -9.84 16.51
C THR A 191 2.55 -9.84 17.86
N ARG A 192 1.94 -9.21 18.86
CA ARG A 192 2.40 -9.29 20.24
C ARG A 192 1.92 -10.60 20.84
N THR A 193 2.85 -11.44 21.28
CA THR A 193 2.57 -12.70 21.96
C THR A 193 3.01 -12.64 23.43
N ALA A 194 2.67 -13.66 24.21
CA ALA A 194 3.16 -13.79 25.59
C ALA A 194 4.69 -13.95 25.68
N ASN A 195 5.34 -14.37 24.59
CA ASN A 195 6.76 -14.69 24.55
C ASN A 195 7.60 -13.68 23.74
N GLY A 196 7.02 -12.55 23.31
CA GLY A 196 7.69 -11.55 22.48
C GLY A 196 6.86 -11.18 21.25
N ILE A 197 7.52 -10.71 20.19
CA ILE A 197 6.87 -10.33 18.94
C ILE A 197 7.16 -11.38 17.87
N THR A 198 6.12 -11.81 17.16
CA THR A 198 6.26 -12.60 15.93
C THR A 198 5.93 -11.74 14.71
N TYR A 199 6.43 -12.15 13.55
CA TYR A 199 5.98 -11.59 12.28
C TYR A 199 5.72 -12.69 11.24
N LYS A 200 4.83 -12.37 10.29
CA LYS A 200 4.64 -13.13 9.05
C LYS A 200 4.39 -12.18 7.89
N GLN A 201 4.84 -12.56 6.69
CA GLN A 201 4.42 -11.88 5.46
C GLN A 201 3.26 -12.63 4.78
N THR A 202 2.42 -11.92 4.04
CA THR A 202 1.23 -12.51 3.41
C THR A 202 1.46 -13.13 2.04
N ALA A 203 2.47 -12.69 1.28
CA ALA A 203 2.75 -13.27 -0.02
C ALA A 203 3.88 -14.31 0.05
N ASN A 204 3.86 -15.23 -0.91
CA ASN A 204 4.82 -16.31 -1.08
C ASN A 204 5.97 -15.95 -2.03
N HIS A 205 6.21 -14.66 -2.25
CA HIS A 205 7.25 -14.15 -3.13
C HIS A 205 7.91 -12.90 -2.52
N VAL A 206 9.15 -12.65 -2.92
CA VAL A 206 9.95 -11.49 -2.50
C VAL A 206 10.69 -10.92 -3.70
N PHE A 207 10.92 -9.61 -3.68
CA PHE A 207 11.71 -8.96 -4.72
C PHE A 207 13.20 -9.19 -4.47
N ILE A 208 13.93 -9.60 -5.52
CA ILE A 208 15.39 -9.74 -5.49
C ILE A 208 15.97 -8.68 -6.43
N PRO A 209 16.70 -7.67 -5.91
CA PRO A 209 17.31 -6.66 -6.77
C PRO A 209 18.42 -7.25 -7.63
N GLY A 210 18.64 -6.63 -8.79
CA GLY A 210 19.69 -7.06 -9.73
C GLY A 210 21.07 -7.18 -9.08
N ALA A 211 21.39 -6.29 -8.13
CA ALA A 211 22.65 -6.31 -7.37
C ALA A 211 22.88 -7.55 -6.49
N TYR A 212 21.82 -8.31 -6.16
CA TYR A 212 21.92 -9.56 -5.40
C TYR A 212 21.53 -10.78 -6.23
N ALA A 213 20.69 -10.59 -7.26
CA ALA A 213 20.29 -11.67 -8.16
C ALA A 213 21.49 -12.34 -8.86
N GLU A 214 22.57 -11.60 -9.13
CA GLU A 214 23.83 -12.17 -9.66
C GLU A 214 24.48 -13.16 -8.71
N VAL A 215 24.42 -12.91 -7.40
CA VAL A 215 24.96 -13.80 -6.37
C VAL A 215 24.21 -15.13 -6.34
N LEU A 216 22.90 -15.09 -6.58
CA LEU A 216 22.03 -16.26 -6.59
C LEU A 216 21.94 -16.95 -7.97
N GLY A 217 22.42 -16.30 -9.03
CA GLY A 217 22.27 -16.81 -10.41
C GLY A 217 20.83 -16.80 -10.91
N VAL A 218 20.00 -15.87 -10.44
CA VAL A 218 18.57 -15.77 -10.79
C VAL A 218 18.27 -14.53 -11.63
N THR A 219 17.04 -14.45 -12.16
CA THR A 219 16.61 -13.28 -12.93
C THR A 219 16.66 -12.01 -12.08
N LYS A 220 17.28 -10.96 -12.64
CA LYS A 220 17.49 -9.66 -11.99
C LYS A 220 16.19 -8.87 -11.88
N ASP A 221 16.08 -8.07 -10.82
CA ASP A 221 15.02 -7.09 -10.59
C ASP A 221 13.60 -7.67 -10.75
N GLN A 222 13.40 -8.85 -10.16
CA GLN A 222 12.13 -9.58 -10.24
C GLN A 222 11.77 -10.22 -8.91
N CYS A 223 10.49 -10.55 -8.78
CA CYS A 223 10.00 -11.36 -7.68
C CYS A 223 10.26 -12.83 -7.91
N HIS A 224 10.71 -13.50 -6.85
CA HIS A 224 10.96 -14.93 -6.82
C HIS A 224 10.19 -15.57 -5.68
N GLY A 225 9.78 -16.83 -5.90
CA GLY A 225 8.97 -17.59 -4.95
C GLY A 225 9.81 -18.42 -3.97
N THR A 226 9.12 -19.33 -3.29
CA THR A 226 9.70 -20.26 -2.31
C THR A 226 10.68 -21.27 -2.93
N ASP A 227 10.65 -21.44 -4.24
CA ASP A 227 11.62 -22.25 -4.99
C ASP A 227 13.03 -21.65 -4.96
N VAL A 228 13.13 -20.31 -4.92
CA VAL A 228 14.41 -19.59 -4.81
C VAL A 228 14.71 -19.21 -3.36
N VAL A 229 13.69 -18.76 -2.61
CA VAL A 229 13.85 -18.33 -1.21
C VAL A 229 12.89 -19.13 -0.32
N PRO A 230 13.27 -20.34 0.14
CA PRO A 230 12.39 -21.21 0.93
C PRO A 230 11.94 -20.59 2.27
N THR A 231 12.68 -19.59 2.78
CA THR A 231 12.44 -18.95 4.08
C THR A 231 11.32 -17.91 4.07
N ILE A 232 10.77 -17.56 2.90
CA ILE A 232 9.68 -16.58 2.70
C ILE A 232 8.50 -16.81 3.65
N THR A 233 8.10 -18.08 3.80
CA THR A 233 6.88 -18.45 4.51
C THR A 233 7.13 -18.85 5.96
N GLY A 234 6.06 -18.97 6.74
CA GLY A 234 6.11 -19.34 8.15
C GLY A 234 6.27 -18.13 9.06
N GLU A 235 5.82 -18.31 10.29
CA GLU A 235 5.97 -17.31 11.34
C GLU A 235 7.42 -17.25 11.81
N LYS A 236 7.93 -16.04 12.04
CA LYS A 236 9.28 -15.81 12.56
C LYS A 236 9.21 -15.04 13.87
N GLN A 237 10.20 -15.26 14.72
CA GLN A 237 10.45 -14.42 15.88
C GLN A 237 11.12 -13.12 15.47
N VAL A 238 10.75 -12.03 16.14
CA VAL A 238 11.34 -10.70 16.01
C VAL A 238 12.11 -10.40 17.28
N SER A 239 13.42 -10.23 17.15
CA SER A 239 14.29 -9.81 18.25
C SER A 239 14.72 -8.36 18.07
N PHE A 240 14.83 -7.61 19.17
CA PHE A 240 15.35 -6.26 19.17
C PHE A 240 16.79 -6.27 19.69
N VAL A 241 17.69 -5.64 18.96
CA VAL A 241 19.13 -5.59 19.30
C VAL A 241 19.67 -4.17 19.16
N PRO A 242 20.75 -3.81 19.90
CA PRO A 242 21.42 -2.54 19.67
C PRO A 242 21.94 -2.49 18.23
N SER A 243 21.58 -1.44 17.50
CA SER A 243 22.12 -1.20 16.17
C SER A 243 23.52 -0.63 16.26
N THR A 244 24.48 -1.25 15.56
CA THR A 244 25.86 -0.75 15.45
C THR A 244 26.08 0.09 14.19
N SER A 245 25.01 0.32 13.42
CA SER A 245 25.02 1.07 12.17
C SER A 245 25.29 2.56 12.40
N LYS A 246 25.67 3.28 11.34
CA LYS A 246 25.79 4.76 11.32
C LYS A 246 24.69 5.38 10.45
N ALA A 247 23.48 4.86 10.53
CA ALA A 247 22.38 5.34 9.70
C ALA A 247 21.88 6.74 10.11
N ALA A 248 21.11 7.40 9.26
CA ALA A 248 20.60 8.76 9.46
C ALA A 248 19.17 8.88 8.89
N THR A 249 18.44 9.93 9.25
CA THR A 249 17.17 10.29 8.60
C THR A 249 17.45 11.19 7.39
N GLN A 250 16.77 10.93 6.26
CA GLN A 250 16.98 11.59 4.96
C GLN A 250 17.23 13.10 5.02
N GLY A 251 18.31 13.58 4.39
CA GLY A 251 18.49 14.98 4.00
C GLY A 251 18.96 15.97 5.09
N LYS A 252 19.27 15.54 6.31
CA LYS A 252 19.91 16.40 7.32
C LYS A 252 20.97 15.65 8.13
N TYR A 253 22.23 16.03 7.93
CA TYR A 253 23.36 15.72 8.82
C TYR A 253 23.26 16.61 10.08
N ASP A 254 22.22 16.41 10.90
CA ASP A 254 22.00 17.23 12.11
C ASP A 254 22.61 16.60 13.37
N ASN A 255 23.56 15.67 13.25
CA ASN A 255 24.14 14.92 14.39
C ASN A 255 23.10 14.25 15.31
N LYS A 256 21.85 14.06 14.85
CA LYS A 256 20.83 13.31 15.61
C LYS A 256 21.05 11.83 15.37
N ALA A 257 21.33 11.10 16.43
CA ALA A 257 21.35 9.64 16.38
C ALA A 257 19.98 9.16 15.90
N TYR A 258 19.97 8.29 14.89
CA TYR A 258 18.82 7.43 14.61
C TYR A 258 18.53 6.56 15.84
N ARG A 259 17.40 5.85 15.87
CA ARG A 259 16.88 5.17 17.08
C ARG A 259 17.91 4.29 17.82
N GLY A 260 18.91 3.74 17.11
CA GLY A 260 19.96 2.90 17.72
C GLY A 260 19.48 1.47 17.99
N THR A 261 18.36 1.08 17.39
CA THR A 261 17.71 -0.23 17.53
C THR A 261 17.63 -0.88 16.16
N ALA A 262 17.92 -2.18 16.09
CA ALA A 262 17.67 -3.01 14.93
C ALA A 262 16.71 -4.16 15.29
N ILE A 263 15.99 -4.66 14.29
CA ILE A 263 15.20 -5.89 14.40
C ILE A 263 15.91 -7.02 13.67
N GLU A 264 15.93 -8.20 14.29
CA GLU A 264 16.38 -9.44 13.68
C GLU A 264 15.18 -10.36 13.46
N LEU A 265 15.05 -10.84 12.23
CA LEU A 265 13.98 -11.72 11.80
C LEU A 265 14.50 -13.15 11.73
N SER A 266 14.06 -14.03 12.64
CA SER A 266 14.58 -15.40 12.73
C SER A 266 14.37 -16.22 11.45
N ASN A 267 15.14 -17.29 11.27
CA ASN A 267 14.96 -18.29 10.21
C ASN A 267 14.92 -17.68 8.80
N GLY A 268 15.86 -16.76 8.54
CA GLY A 268 16.01 -16.09 7.26
C GLY A 268 14.84 -15.18 6.91
N GLY A 269 14.21 -14.54 7.91
CA GLY A 269 13.09 -13.64 7.73
C GLY A 269 13.46 -12.35 6.98
N MET A 270 12.47 -11.75 6.31
CA MET A 270 12.63 -10.59 5.45
C MET A 270 11.33 -9.77 5.36
N LEU A 271 11.44 -8.54 4.84
CA LEU A 271 10.32 -7.63 4.61
C LEU A 271 10.08 -7.43 3.11
N GLY A 272 9.77 -8.50 2.36
CA GLY A 272 9.40 -8.44 0.94
C GLY A 272 10.55 -8.10 -0.02
N TRP A 273 11.74 -7.80 0.50
CA TRP A 273 12.95 -7.47 -0.25
C TRP A 273 14.10 -8.34 0.24
N TRP A 274 14.67 -9.17 -0.64
CA TRP A 274 15.65 -10.18 -0.27
C TRP A 274 17.05 -9.87 -0.80
N VAL A 275 17.97 -9.69 0.15
CA VAL A 275 19.40 -9.40 -0.10
C VAL A 275 20.32 -10.29 0.73
N GLY A 276 19.82 -11.44 1.20
CA GLY A 276 20.59 -12.38 2.02
C GLY A 276 20.83 -11.97 3.47
N ALA A 277 20.08 -11.00 3.99
CA ALA A 277 20.16 -10.53 5.36
C ALA A 277 18.77 -10.41 6.00
N SER A 278 18.73 -10.64 7.32
CA SER A 278 17.52 -10.63 8.14
C SER A 278 17.56 -9.64 9.29
N THR A 279 18.58 -8.78 9.31
CA THR A 279 18.74 -7.71 10.31
C THR A 279 18.43 -6.37 9.65
N TYR A 280 17.50 -5.62 10.25
CA TYR A 280 17.03 -4.33 9.77
C TYR A 280 17.25 -3.26 10.83
N ASP A 281 18.10 -2.28 10.55
CA ASP A 281 18.27 -1.10 11.40
C ASP A 281 16.99 -0.25 11.32
N ILE A 282 16.40 0.11 12.46
CA ILE A 282 15.26 1.04 12.51
C ILE A 282 15.81 2.46 12.39
N ILE A 283 15.61 3.08 11.23
CA ILE A 283 15.98 4.47 10.99
C ILE A 283 15.04 5.40 11.76
N SER A 284 13.74 5.21 11.55
CA SER A 284 12.68 5.90 12.27
C SER A 284 11.44 5.00 12.37
N LEU A 285 10.67 5.24 13.43
CA LEU A 285 9.43 4.52 13.68
C LEU A 285 8.44 5.47 14.36
N THR A 286 7.25 5.56 13.78
CA THR A 286 6.07 6.23 14.32
C THR A 286 4.90 5.24 14.37
N ASP A 287 3.73 5.66 14.82
CA ASP A 287 2.55 4.79 14.82
C ASP A 287 2.12 4.33 13.42
N THR A 288 2.45 5.11 12.38
CA THR A 288 1.98 4.91 11.00
C THR A 288 3.09 4.74 9.97
N GLN A 289 4.36 4.98 10.32
CA GLN A 289 5.49 4.87 9.39
C GLN A 289 6.67 4.14 10.04
N LEU A 290 7.25 3.21 9.28
CA LEU A 290 8.45 2.47 9.65
C LEU A 290 9.48 2.66 8.52
N ILE A 291 10.63 3.24 8.84
CA ILE A 291 11.76 3.34 7.92
C ILE A 291 12.87 2.45 8.43
N VAL A 292 13.31 1.51 7.60
CA VAL A 292 14.37 0.57 7.93
C VAL A 292 15.48 0.57 6.90
N ARG A 293 16.64 0.08 7.32
CA ARG A 293 17.78 -0.20 6.46
C ARG A 293 18.24 -1.65 6.63
N VAL A 294 18.54 -2.32 5.53
CA VAL A 294 19.17 -3.66 5.51
C VAL A 294 20.50 -3.62 4.75
N MET A 295 21.53 -4.24 5.31
CA MET A 295 22.85 -4.32 4.71
C MET A 295 22.98 -5.63 3.90
N GLN A 296 23.27 -5.52 2.60
CA GLN A 296 23.56 -6.66 1.74
C GLN A 296 24.93 -7.30 2.10
N PRO A 297 25.01 -8.55 2.55
CA PRO A 297 26.29 -9.15 2.93
C PRO A 297 27.32 -9.15 1.80
N ASN A 298 28.60 -9.02 2.15
CA ASN A 298 29.74 -9.04 1.23
C ASN A 298 29.64 -8.01 0.09
N SER A 299 29.06 -6.83 0.38
CA SER A 299 28.81 -5.79 -0.60
C SER A 299 28.91 -4.41 0.05
N GLN A 300 29.03 -3.36 -0.77
CA GLN A 300 28.89 -1.97 -0.34
C GLN A 300 27.42 -1.49 -0.29
N PHE A 301 26.45 -2.34 -0.66
CA PHE A 301 25.06 -1.94 -0.85
C PHE A 301 24.22 -2.02 0.44
N ALA A 302 23.58 -0.91 0.81
CA ALA A 302 22.53 -0.86 1.81
C ALA A 302 21.20 -0.48 1.15
N TRP A 303 20.13 -1.16 1.54
CA TRP A 303 18.79 -0.92 1.03
C TRP A 303 17.92 -0.27 2.11
N TYR A 304 17.16 0.74 1.72
CA TYR A 304 16.31 1.55 2.58
C TYR A 304 14.86 1.35 2.18
N HIS A 305 14.00 1.07 3.15
CA HIS A 305 12.60 0.76 2.91
C HIS A 305 11.69 1.61 3.79
N ILE A 306 10.57 2.07 3.22
CA ILE A 306 9.52 2.81 3.91
C ILE A 306 8.25 1.96 3.89
N PHE A 307 7.72 1.70 5.07
CA PHE A 307 6.46 1.01 5.30
C PHE A 307 5.45 1.93 5.98
N THR A 308 4.16 1.62 5.80
CA THR A 308 3.02 2.35 6.36
C THR A 308 1.97 1.40 6.90
N THR A 309 1.18 1.84 7.88
CA THR A 309 0.06 1.04 8.42
C THR A 309 -1.21 1.09 7.56
N THR A 310 -1.27 1.99 6.57
CA THR A 310 -2.41 2.13 5.66
C THR A 310 -2.01 1.66 4.27
N LYS A 311 -2.67 0.61 3.75
CA LYS A 311 -2.36 0.06 2.43
C LYS A 311 -2.50 1.15 1.35
N PRO A 312 -1.40 1.52 0.66
CA PRO A 312 -1.49 2.51 -0.41
C PRO A 312 -2.29 1.99 -1.60
N SER A 313 -2.98 2.88 -2.29
CA SER A 313 -3.62 2.56 -3.58
C SER A 313 -3.34 3.67 -4.58
N GLU A 314 -3.23 3.35 -5.87
CA GLU A 314 -3.11 4.38 -6.93
C GLU A 314 -4.29 5.38 -6.92
N ASN A 315 -5.39 5.02 -6.24
CA ASN A 315 -6.60 5.81 -6.07
C ASN A 315 -6.72 6.47 -4.68
N SER A 316 -5.72 6.35 -3.79
CA SER A 316 -5.79 6.93 -2.44
C SER A 316 -5.36 8.39 -2.46
N PHE A 317 -6.26 9.23 -2.92
CA PHE A 317 -6.19 10.68 -2.79
C PHE A 317 -6.48 11.06 -1.33
N THR A 318 -5.46 11.54 -0.61
CA THR A 318 -5.53 11.79 0.84
C THR A 318 -5.18 13.23 1.21
N ASN A 319 -4.52 13.98 0.32
CA ASN A 319 -4.18 15.37 0.59
C ASN A 319 -5.37 16.26 0.23
N LEU A 320 -6.02 16.87 1.23
CA LEU A 320 -7.13 17.80 1.01
C LEU A 320 -6.60 19.09 0.37
N VAL A 321 -7.01 19.38 -0.87
CA VAL A 321 -6.54 20.55 -1.63
C VAL A 321 -7.57 21.67 -1.74
N TRP A 322 -8.85 21.36 -1.58
CA TRP A 322 -9.94 22.35 -1.59
C TRP A 322 -11.17 21.80 -0.87
N SER A 323 -11.90 22.67 -0.19
CA SER A 323 -13.16 22.29 0.47
C SER A 323 -14.10 23.47 0.70
N ASP A 324 -15.38 23.17 0.84
CA ASP A 324 -16.35 24.01 1.53
C ASP A 324 -17.21 23.19 2.48
N GLU A 325 -17.15 23.56 3.76
CA GLU A 325 -17.84 22.87 4.87
C GLU A 325 -19.13 23.61 5.26
N PHE A 326 -19.49 24.68 4.54
CA PHE A 326 -20.72 25.46 4.72
C PHE A 326 -21.01 25.88 6.18
N ASN A 327 -19.96 26.13 6.97
CA ASN A 327 -20.07 26.51 8.38
C ASN A 327 -20.52 27.96 8.62
N LYS A 328 -20.58 28.80 7.58
CA LYS A 328 -20.97 30.22 7.68
C LYS A 328 -22.36 30.41 7.08
N ALA A 329 -23.34 30.71 7.94
CA ALA A 329 -24.70 31.00 7.51
C ALA A 329 -24.77 32.24 6.59
N GLY A 330 -25.73 32.23 5.65
CA GLY A 330 -25.96 33.31 4.70
C GLY A 330 -25.78 32.88 3.25
N THR A 331 -25.26 33.76 2.40
CA THR A 331 -24.95 33.42 1.00
C THR A 331 -23.67 32.56 0.91
N PRO A 332 -23.58 31.63 -0.04
CA PRO A 332 -22.34 30.89 -0.34
C PRO A 332 -21.11 31.79 -0.49
N ASP A 333 -19.93 31.29 -0.10
CA ASP A 333 -18.66 32.03 -0.14
C ASP A 333 -18.30 32.44 -1.58
N ALA A 334 -18.33 33.74 -1.85
CA ALA A 334 -18.07 34.29 -3.19
C ALA A 334 -16.61 34.10 -3.66
N THR A 335 -15.69 33.72 -2.77
CA THR A 335 -14.32 33.33 -3.16
C THR A 335 -14.26 31.90 -3.72
N LYS A 336 -15.31 31.11 -3.48
CA LYS A 336 -15.43 29.69 -3.88
C LYS A 336 -16.49 29.47 -4.95
N TRP A 337 -17.58 30.23 -4.89
CA TRP A 337 -18.77 30.03 -5.71
C TRP A 337 -19.18 31.28 -6.49
N THR A 338 -19.55 31.06 -7.75
CA THR A 338 -20.30 32.00 -8.58
C THR A 338 -21.58 31.32 -9.11
N TYR A 339 -22.39 32.04 -9.89
CA TYR A 339 -23.73 31.62 -10.29
C TYR A 339 -23.94 31.72 -11.80
N ASP A 340 -24.65 30.74 -12.35
CA ASP A 340 -25.39 30.92 -13.60
C ASP A 340 -26.78 31.49 -13.28
N LEU A 341 -27.23 32.49 -14.02
CA LEU A 341 -28.49 33.20 -13.78
C LEU A 341 -29.39 33.16 -15.02
N GLY A 342 -30.70 33.14 -14.79
CA GLY A 342 -31.72 33.18 -15.85
C GLY A 342 -32.17 31.80 -16.34
N ARG A 343 -32.80 31.77 -17.51
CA ARG A 343 -33.34 30.54 -18.15
C ARG A 343 -32.38 29.86 -19.14
N GLY A 344 -31.21 30.46 -19.35
CA GLY A 344 -30.27 30.02 -20.38
C GLY A 344 -30.90 30.04 -21.79
N ASN A 345 -30.22 29.41 -22.73
CA ASN A 345 -30.75 29.21 -24.08
C ASN A 345 -31.52 27.88 -24.13
N ASN A 346 -32.75 27.88 -24.66
CA ASN A 346 -33.60 26.69 -24.82
C ASN A 346 -33.79 25.86 -23.52
N GLY A 347 -33.93 26.53 -22.37
CA GLY A 347 -34.02 25.86 -21.07
C GLY A 347 -32.72 25.15 -20.73
N TRP A 348 -31.61 25.90 -20.75
CA TRP A 348 -30.25 25.42 -20.52
C TRP A 348 -29.81 24.23 -21.41
N GLY A 349 -30.38 24.13 -22.61
CA GLY A 349 -30.10 23.05 -23.57
C GLY A 349 -30.99 21.82 -23.43
N ASN A 350 -31.72 21.68 -22.30
CA ASN A 350 -32.46 20.46 -21.96
C ASN A 350 -33.97 20.70 -21.78
N ASN A 351 -34.51 21.78 -22.34
CA ASN A 351 -35.92 22.18 -22.17
C ASN A 351 -36.32 22.38 -20.69
N GLU A 352 -35.37 22.81 -19.87
CA GLU A 352 -35.58 23.04 -18.44
C GLU A 352 -36.54 24.21 -18.18
N LEU A 353 -37.32 24.10 -17.10
CA LEU A 353 -38.45 24.99 -16.81
C LEU A 353 -38.12 26.12 -15.82
N GLN A 354 -37.03 26.02 -15.06
CA GLN A 354 -36.67 26.98 -14.02
C GLN A 354 -35.96 28.23 -14.56
N THR A 355 -36.03 29.28 -13.76
CA THR A 355 -35.11 30.42 -13.82
C THR A 355 -34.11 30.31 -12.67
N TYR A 356 -32.81 30.19 -12.97
CA TYR A 356 -31.78 30.18 -11.92
C TYR A 356 -31.58 31.59 -11.35
N THR A 357 -31.52 31.70 -10.03
CA THR A 357 -31.31 32.94 -9.30
C THR A 357 -30.23 32.77 -8.23
N LYS A 358 -29.81 33.89 -7.62
CA LYS A 358 -28.96 33.92 -6.42
C LYS A 358 -29.74 34.40 -5.18
N ASN A 359 -31.07 34.33 -5.23
CA ASN A 359 -31.92 34.80 -4.15
C ASN A 359 -31.82 33.85 -2.95
N PRO A 360 -31.90 34.36 -1.70
CA PRO A 360 -31.87 33.52 -0.49
C PRO A 360 -32.95 32.43 -0.44
N GLU A 361 -34.05 32.59 -1.19
CA GLU A 361 -35.10 31.58 -1.33
C GLU A 361 -34.67 30.36 -2.16
N ASN A 362 -33.71 30.53 -3.08
CA ASN A 362 -33.21 29.45 -3.93
C ASN A 362 -31.84 28.93 -3.48
N VAL A 363 -31.05 29.75 -2.79
CA VAL A 363 -29.74 29.35 -2.31
C VAL A 363 -29.36 30.06 -1.02
N LYS A 364 -29.06 29.27 0.02
CA LYS A 364 -28.51 29.77 1.29
C LYS A 364 -27.75 28.67 2.02
N VAL A 365 -26.80 29.10 2.85
CA VAL A 365 -26.17 28.28 3.87
C VAL A 365 -26.90 28.49 5.19
N GLU A 366 -27.37 27.42 5.80
CA GLU A 366 -28.12 27.44 7.05
C GLU A 366 -27.83 26.16 7.85
N ASN A 367 -27.53 26.29 9.14
CA ASN A 367 -27.25 25.16 10.04
C ASN A 367 -26.12 24.23 9.56
N GLY A 368 -25.06 24.79 8.98
CA GLY A 368 -23.92 24.01 8.47
C GLY A 368 -24.15 23.35 7.12
N VAL A 369 -25.27 23.64 6.44
CA VAL A 369 -25.66 22.96 5.19
C VAL A 369 -25.95 24.01 4.11
N LEU A 370 -25.41 23.80 2.91
CA LEU A 370 -25.84 24.49 1.70
C LEU A 370 -27.18 23.93 1.23
N LYS A 371 -28.16 24.81 1.04
CA LYS A 371 -29.47 24.46 0.48
C LYS A 371 -29.62 25.10 -0.89
N ILE A 372 -29.85 24.28 -1.92
CA ILE A 372 -30.28 24.69 -3.25
C ILE A 372 -31.75 24.29 -3.38
N THR A 373 -32.64 25.27 -3.36
CA THR A 373 -34.10 25.07 -3.32
C THR A 373 -34.73 25.44 -4.65
N ALA A 374 -35.33 24.44 -5.30
CA ALA A 374 -36.24 24.66 -6.40
C ALA A 374 -37.63 25.03 -5.84
N LYS A 375 -38.28 26.05 -6.41
CA LYS A 375 -39.51 26.64 -5.87
C LYS A 375 -40.46 27.10 -6.97
N ALA A 376 -41.75 26.81 -6.83
CA ALA A 376 -42.80 27.37 -7.67
C ALA A 376 -42.88 28.90 -7.48
N ASP A 377 -42.95 29.65 -8.58
CA ASP A 377 -42.93 31.11 -8.53
C ASP A 377 -44.32 31.76 -8.34
N GLY A 378 -45.37 30.94 -8.23
CA GLY A 378 -46.77 31.37 -8.11
C GLY A 378 -47.43 31.81 -9.42
N ASN A 379 -46.68 31.87 -10.54
CA ASN A 379 -47.15 32.30 -11.86
C ASN A 379 -47.05 31.18 -12.91
N GLY A 380 -47.03 29.92 -12.46
CA GLY A 380 -46.91 28.74 -13.30
C GLY A 380 -45.48 28.41 -13.74
N GLY A 381 -44.48 29.13 -13.23
CA GLY A 381 -43.06 28.86 -13.44
C GLY A 381 -42.35 28.37 -12.18
N TYR A 382 -41.03 28.23 -12.31
CA TYR A 382 -40.16 27.74 -11.23
C TYR A 382 -38.89 28.56 -11.14
N THR A 383 -38.33 28.66 -9.94
CA THR A 383 -37.02 29.23 -9.65
C THR A 383 -36.14 28.18 -8.98
N SER A 384 -34.82 28.30 -9.14
CA SER A 384 -33.83 27.44 -8.48
C SER A 384 -32.47 28.17 -8.43
N ALA A 385 -31.38 27.47 -8.08
CA ALA A 385 -30.02 27.99 -8.20
C ALA A 385 -29.08 27.00 -8.92
N ARG A 386 -28.06 27.55 -9.58
CA ARG A 386 -26.98 26.83 -10.24
C ARG A 386 -25.65 27.49 -9.85
N LEU A 387 -24.96 26.86 -8.91
CA LEU A 387 -23.67 27.30 -8.38
C LEU A 387 -22.56 26.65 -9.19
N LYS A 388 -21.45 27.37 -9.37
CA LYS A 388 -20.25 26.82 -10.02
C LYS A 388 -18.97 27.39 -9.44
N THR A 389 -17.87 26.65 -9.60
CA THR A 389 -16.52 27.09 -9.23
C THR A 389 -15.75 27.67 -10.43
N GLU A 390 -16.40 27.86 -11.58
CA GLU A 390 -15.77 28.42 -12.79
C GLU A 390 -15.10 29.77 -12.52
N GLY A 391 -13.84 29.92 -12.95
CA GLY A 391 -13.03 31.12 -12.72
C GLY A 391 -12.48 31.26 -11.29
N LEU A 392 -12.87 30.38 -10.35
CA LEU A 392 -12.46 30.42 -8.95
C LEU A 392 -11.61 29.20 -8.58
N TYR A 393 -12.08 27.99 -8.92
CA TYR A 393 -11.35 26.75 -8.70
C TYR A 393 -11.64 25.73 -9.80
N GLY A 394 -10.56 25.16 -10.33
CA GLY A 394 -10.61 24.02 -11.24
C GLY A 394 -9.40 23.11 -11.01
N PHE A 395 -9.62 21.80 -11.05
CA PHE A 395 -8.64 20.79 -10.70
C PHE A 395 -8.58 19.72 -11.78
N LYS A 396 -7.45 19.01 -11.85
CA LYS A 396 -7.26 17.88 -12.75
C LYS A 396 -6.86 16.67 -11.92
N TYR A 397 -7.62 15.59 -12.03
CA TYR A 397 -7.48 14.38 -11.23
C TYR A 397 -7.63 14.62 -9.73
N GLY A 398 -7.98 13.56 -9.01
CA GLY A 398 -8.21 13.63 -7.57
C GLY A 398 -9.41 12.79 -7.15
N LYS A 399 -9.74 12.91 -5.87
CA LYS A 399 -10.99 12.43 -5.31
C LYS A 399 -11.88 13.61 -4.94
N VAL A 400 -13.13 13.56 -5.33
CA VAL A 400 -14.16 14.47 -4.82
C VAL A 400 -15.06 13.70 -3.89
N GLU A 401 -15.40 14.27 -2.74
CA GLU A 401 -16.44 13.79 -1.84
C GLU A 401 -17.47 14.90 -1.61
N ILE A 402 -18.73 14.61 -1.90
CA ILE A 402 -19.85 15.50 -1.60
C ILE A 402 -20.84 14.73 -0.74
N LYS A 403 -21.10 15.24 0.47
CA LYS A 403 -22.11 14.67 1.35
C LYS A 403 -23.41 15.43 1.18
N ALA A 404 -24.42 14.77 0.62
CA ALA A 404 -25.65 15.43 0.21
C ALA A 404 -26.91 14.57 0.43
N LYS A 405 -28.05 15.25 0.50
CA LYS A 405 -29.40 14.69 0.52
C LYS A 405 -30.20 15.34 -0.62
N LEU A 406 -30.83 14.52 -1.47
CA LEU A 406 -31.44 14.91 -2.74
C LEU A 406 -32.94 15.27 -2.57
N PRO A 407 -33.52 16.13 -3.43
CA PRO A 407 -34.96 16.40 -3.41
C PRO A 407 -35.82 15.17 -3.73
N ALA A 408 -36.94 15.02 -3.01
CA ALA A 408 -37.87 13.88 -3.14
C ALA A 408 -38.94 14.08 -4.22
N SER A 409 -39.22 15.32 -4.59
CA SER A 409 -40.39 15.69 -5.38
C SER A 409 -40.22 15.34 -6.85
N GLN A 410 -41.31 14.84 -7.45
CA GLN A 410 -41.35 14.56 -8.89
C GLN A 410 -41.12 15.85 -9.70
N GLY A 411 -40.29 15.75 -10.74
CA GLY A 411 -39.95 16.89 -11.60
C GLY A 411 -38.63 17.57 -11.27
N THR A 412 -38.10 17.34 -10.06
CA THR A 412 -36.77 17.86 -9.67
C THR A 412 -35.67 17.01 -10.29
N TRP A 413 -34.64 17.66 -10.82
CA TRP A 413 -33.45 17.04 -11.38
C TRP A 413 -32.21 17.65 -10.70
N PRO A 414 -31.80 17.11 -9.54
CA PRO A 414 -30.55 17.51 -8.89
C PRO A 414 -29.36 16.97 -9.68
N ALA A 415 -28.30 17.77 -9.79
CA ALA A 415 -27.05 17.38 -10.41
C ALA A 415 -25.83 17.89 -9.63
N MET A 416 -24.79 17.05 -9.54
CA MET A 416 -23.46 17.36 -9.02
C MET A 416 -22.44 16.90 -10.08
N TRP A 417 -21.91 17.86 -10.83
CA TRP A 417 -21.29 17.57 -12.11
C TRP A 417 -20.19 18.58 -12.45
N PHE A 418 -19.43 18.30 -13.49
CA PHE A 418 -18.24 19.07 -13.83
C PHE A 418 -18.16 19.35 -15.32
N LEU A 419 -17.68 20.53 -15.68
CA LEU A 419 -17.33 20.88 -17.06
C LEU A 419 -15.85 21.23 -17.18
N GLY A 420 -15.27 20.95 -18.34
CA GLY A 420 -13.90 21.35 -18.65
C GLY A 420 -13.74 22.86 -18.57
N ASN A 421 -12.65 23.34 -17.97
CA ASN A 421 -12.34 24.77 -17.85
C ASN A 421 -12.21 25.49 -19.20
N ASN A 422 -12.05 24.77 -20.30
CA ASN A 422 -12.06 25.29 -21.66
C ASN A 422 -13.48 25.42 -22.26
N PHE A 423 -14.55 25.23 -21.48
CA PHE A 423 -15.94 25.36 -21.96
C PHE A 423 -16.20 26.69 -22.68
N ALA A 424 -15.72 27.81 -22.14
CA ALA A 424 -15.91 29.12 -22.77
C ALA A 424 -15.24 29.26 -24.14
N THR A 425 -14.19 28.47 -24.44
CA THR A 425 -13.45 28.55 -25.71
C THR A 425 -13.81 27.44 -26.68
N GLU A 426 -14.01 26.21 -26.21
CA GLU A 426 -14.29 25.04 -27.05
C GLU A 426 -15.77 24.68 -27.15
N GLY A 427 -16.57 25.13 -26.19
CA GLY A 427 -17.97 24.76 -26.06
C GLY A 427 -18.18 23.29 -25.67
N TRP A 428 -19.44 22.94 -25.54
CA TRP A 428 -19.88 21.57 -25.30
C TRP A 428 -20.20 20.86 -26.63
N PRO A 429 -19.92 19.56 -26.80
CA PRO A 429 -19.36 18.60 -25.81
C PRO A 429 -17.82 18.52 -25.82
N LYS A 430 -17.12 19.39 -26.55
CA LYS A 430 -15.65 19.34 -26.70
C LYS A 430 -14.88 19.57 -25.41
N CYS A 431 -15.41 20.38 -24.51
CA CYS A 431 -14.81 20.60 -23.20
C CYS A 431 -14.84 19.37 -22.29
N GLY A 432 -15.71 18.40 -22.58
CA GLY A 432 -16.00 17.27 -21.70
C GLY A 432 -16.89 17.65 -20.52
N GLU A 433 -17.70 16.70 -20.10
CA GLU A 433 -18.61 16.77 -18.97
C GLU A 433 -18.51 15.49 -18.15
N ILE A 434 -18.50 15.63 -16.83
CA ILE A 434 -18.47 14.51 -15.88
C ILE A 434 -19.63 14.70 -14.90
N ASP A 435 -20.67 13.89 -15.03
CA ASP A 435 -21.82 13.88 -14.15
C ASP A 435 -21.59 12.85 -13.06
N MET A 436 -20.97 13.28 -11.96
CA MET A 436 -20.77 12.41 -10.82
C MET A 436 -22.13 11.94 -10.30
N LEU A 437 -23.12 12.83 -10.19
CA LEU A 437 -24.47 12.45 -9.82
C LEU A 437 -25.53 13.26 -10.56
N GLU A 438 -26.56 12.55 -11.03
CA GLU A 438 -27.86 13.08 -11.38
C GLU A 438 -28.97 12.19 -10.82
N GLN A 439 -30.19 12.73 -10.70
CA GLN A 439 -31.38 11.93 -10.39
C GLN A 439 -32.58 12.38 -11.23
N LYS A 440 -33.18 11.41 -11.94
CA LYS A 440 -34.37 11.65 -12.77
C LYS A 440 -35.57 12.04 -11.92
N GLY A 441 -36.38 12.96 -12.43
CA GLY A 441 -37.54 13.48 -11.70
C GLY A 441 -38.65 12.45 -11.49
N ASN A 442 -38.75 11.42 -12.34
CA ASN A 442 -39.73 10.35 -12.22
C ASN A 442 -39.19 9.06 -11.55
N LYS A 443 -37.92 9.03 -11.11
CA LYS A 443 -37.27 7.82 -10.60
C LYS A 443 -36.33 8.11 -9.43
N LYS A 444 -36.92 8.45 -8.28
CA LYS A 444 -36.23 8.88 -7.05
C LYS A 444 -35.55 7.76 -6.24
N THR A 445 -35.65 6.51 -6.71
CA THR A 445 -34.97 5.35 -6.10
C THR A 445 -33.66 5.02 -6.80
N HIS A 446 -33.24 5.84 -7.77
CA HIS A 446 -32.05 5.62 -8.57
C HIS A 446 -31.24 6.89 -8.71
N ILE A 447 -29.94 6.73 -8.95
CA ILE A 447 -29.03 7.80 -9.36
C ILE A 447 -28.36 7.41 -10.67
N LEU A 448 -27.94 8.42 -11.42
CA LEU A 448 -27.25 8.32 -12.69
C LEU A 448 -25.86 8.93 -12.54
N GLY A 449 -24.86 8.28 -13.11
CA GLY A 449 -23.57 8.91 -13.39
C GLY A 449 -23.29 8.82 -14.89
N ALA A 450 -22.73 9.88 -15.45
CA ALA A 450 -22.45 9.96 -16.88
C ALA A 450 -21.15 10.70 -17.17
N CYS A 451 -20.60 10.47 -18.36
CA CYS A 451 -19.54 11.28 -18.95
C CYS A 451 -19.94 11.57 -20.41
N HIS A 452 -19.86 12.85 -20.79
CA HIS A 452 -20.16 13.32 -22.14
C HIS A 452 -18.91 13.96 -22.75
N TRP A 453 -18.65 13.67 -24.02
CA TRP A 453 -17.51 14.24 -24.74
C TRP A 453 -17.76 14.38 -26.23
N TYR A 454 -16.88 15.10 -26.92
CA TYR A 454 -16.80 15.04 -28.37
C TYR A 454 -15.88 13.88 -28.78
N ASP A 455 -16.45 12.84 -29.38
CA ASP A 455 -15.67 11.71 -29.88
C ASP A 455 -15.06 12.05 -31.25
N THR A 456 -13.72 12.16 -31.28
CA THR A 456 -12.98 12.49 -32.50
C THR A 456 -12.98 11.38 -33.53
N ASP A 457 -13.16 10.12 -33.10
CA ASP A 457 -13.12 8.98 -34.01
C ASP A 457 -14.46 8.86 -34.77
N SER A 458 -15.59 9.14 -34.12
CA SER A 458 -16.92 9.14 -34.74
C SER A 458 -17.41 10.51 -35.21
N ASN A 459 -16.73 11.60 -34.84
CA ASN A 459 -17.11 12.99 -35.15
C ASN A 459 -18.53 13.36 -34.67
N HIS A 460 -18.94 12.78 -33.53
CA HIS A 460 -20.22 12.99 -32.87
C HIS A 460 -20.02 13.11 -31.35
N GLN A 461 -21.10 13.40 -30.63
CA GLN A 461 -21.11 13.29 -29.17
C GLN A 461 -20.91 11.83 -28.77
N GLY A 462 -19.97 11.60 -27.86
CA GLY A 462 -19.77 10.35 -27.14
C GLY A 462 -20.40 10.45 -25.75
N ASP A 463 -20.99 9.34 -25.32
CA ASP A 463 -21.71 9.23 -24.06
C ASP A 463 -21.39 7.89 -23.40
N TYR A 464 -21.22 7.92 -22.08
CA TYR A 464 -21.17 6.71 -21.27
C TYR A 464 -21.89 6.97 -19.95
N ASP A 465 -22.96 6.24 -19.68
CA ASP A 465 -23.77 6.40 -18.48
C ASP A 465 -24.04 5.07 -17.77
N LYS A 466 -24.26 5.16 -16.45
CA LYS A 466 -24.71 4.06 -15.61
C LYS A 466 -25.72 4.56 -14.59
N GLU A 467 -26.82 3.84 -14.50
CA GLU A 467 -27.85 4.07 -13.50
C GLU A 467 -27.82 2.94 -12.45
N THR A 468 -27.98 3.27 -11.17
CA THR A 468 -28.05 2.29 -10.08
C THR A 468 -29.16 2.61 -9.10
N ALA A 469 -29.67 1.59 -8.41
CA ALA A 469 -30.66 1.76 -7.35
C ALA A 469 -29.98 2.21 -6.04
N VAL A 470 -30.52 3.25 -5.41
CA VAL A 470 -30.07 3.76 -4.11
C VAL A 470 -31.30 4.14 -3.30
N THR A 471 -31.42 3.58 -2.10
CA THR A 471 -32.53 3.87 -1.18
C THR A 471 -32.17 5.02 -0.27
N GLY A 472 -33.16 5.85 0.09
CA GLY A 472 -32.99 6.85 1.14
C GLY A 472 -32.35 8.17 0.68
N THR A 473 -32.08 8.37 -0.62
CA THR A 473 -31.37 9.55 -1.13
C THR A 473 -31.98 10.89 -0.73
N SER A 474 -33.29 10.92 -0.43
CA SER A 474 -34.00 12.13 0.01
C SER A 474 -34.29 12.21 1.51
N ASN A 475 -34.07 11.12 2.24
CA ASN A 475 -34.30 11.06 3.68
C ASN A 475 -32.99 11.27 4.46
N ASP A 476 -31.89 10.72 3.95
CA ASP A 476 -30.60 10.66 4.62
C ASP A 476 -29.51 11.35 3.79
N PHE A 477 -28.47 11.84 4.47
CA PHE A 477 -27.25 12.26 3.80
C PHE A 477 -26.44 11.04 3.36
N HIS A 478 -26.06 11.02 2.09
CA HIS A 478 -25.15 10.04 1.51
C HIS A 478 -23.84 10.71 1.10
N ILE A 479 -22.75 9.94 1.04
CA ILE A 479 -21.46 10.41 0.53
C ILE A 479 -21.32 9.95 -0.91
N TYR A 480 -21.33 10.92 -1.83
CA TYR A 480 -21.07 10.71 -3.25
C TYR A 480 -19.60 11.01 -3.53
N THR A 481 -18.92 10.06 -4.17
CA THR A 481 -17.48 10.12 -4.40
C THR A 481 -17.17 9.96 -5.87
N MET A 482 -16.29 10.82 -6.40
CA MET A 482 -15.61 10.59 -7.67
C MET A 482 -14.13 10.32 -7.39
N THR A 483 -13.57 9.27 -7.98
CA THR A 483 -12.12 9.06 -8.10
C THR A 483 -11.76 9.22 -9.57
N TRP A 484 -10.95 10.22 -9.89
CA TRP A 484 -10.58 10.56 -11.26
C TRP A 484 -9.07 10.56 -11.43
N THR A 485 -8.57 9.72 -12.31
CA THR A 485 -7.16 9.57 -12.68
C THR A 485 -6.99 9.70 -14.19
N GLU A 486 -5.74 9.69 -14.66
CA GLU A 486 -5.45 9.57 -16.09
C GLU A 486 -5.94 8.24 -16.71
N LYS A 487 -6.18 7.22 -15.87
CA LYS A 487 -6.55 5.87 -16.31
C LYS A 487 -8.03 5.56 -16.15
N LYS A 488 -8.71 6.13 -15.15
CA LYS A 488 -10.11 5.79 -14.82
C LYS A 488 -10.87 6.96 -14.22
N ILE A 489 -12.18 6.95 -14.44
CA ILE A 489 -13.18 7.75 -13.71
C ILE A 489 -14.13 6.76 -13.02
N ILE A 490 -14.24 6.85 -11.70
CA ILE A 490 -15.05 5.95 -10.87
C ILE A 490 -15.96 6.78 -10.00
N PHE A 491 -17.26 6.48 -9.99
CA PHE A 491 -18.20 7.07 -9.05
C PHE A 491 -18.70 6.03 -8.04
N ALA A 492 -18.87 6.48 -6.80
CA ALA A 492 -19.37 5.67 -5.70
C ALA A 492 -20.38 6.45 -4.86
N VAL A 493 -21.29 5.71 -4.23
CA VAL A 493 -22.18 6.21 -3.18
C VAL A 493 -21.97 5.34 -1.94
N ASP A 494 -21.69 5.95 -0.79
CA ASP A 494 -21.38 5.28 0.47
C ASP A 494 -20.34 4.14 0.31
N ASN A 495 -19.26 4.44 -0.40
CA ASN A 495 -18.17 3.52 -0.74
C ASN A 495 -18.55 2.34 -1.66
N LYS A 496 -19.71 2.38 -2.33
CA LYS A 496 -20.11 1.40 -3.33
C LYS A 496 -20.02 2.01 -4.73
N ASN A 497 -19.10 1.49 -5.54
CA ASN A 497 -18.96 1.91 -6.93
C ASN A 497 -20.23 1.57 -7.73
N TYR A 498 -20.67 2.50 -8.58
CA TYR A 498 -21.79 2.27 -9.50
C TYR A 498 -21.50 2.68 -10.94
N PHE A 499 -20.42 3.42 -11.16
CA PHE A 499 -19.95 3.86 -12.46
C PHE A 499 -18.44 3.68 -12.52
N GLU A 500 -17.95 3.14 -13.63
CA GLU A 500 -16.52 3.02 -13.91
C GLU A 500 -16.31 3.14 -15.42
N MET A 501 -15.45 4.08 -15.82
CA MET A 501 -15.05 4.32 -17.21
C MET A 501 -13.53 4.39 -17.30
N ASP A 502 -12.95 3.74 -18.30
CA ASP A 502 -11.54 3.90 -18.63
C ASP A 502 -11.29 5.31 -19.20
N ASN A 503 -10.29 5.99 -18.63
CA ASN A 503 -9.79 7.27 -19.12
C ASN A 503 -8.49 7.04 -19.91
N ASN A 504 -8.24 7.91 -20.89
CA ASN A 504 -7.02 7.89 -21.68
C ASN A 504 -6.79 9.25 -22.34
N ALA A 505 -5.61 9.46 -22.92
CA ALA A 505 -5.19 10.74 -23.49
C ALA A 505 -6.06 11.28 -24.65
N LYS A 506 -6.90 10.46 -25.30
CA LYS A 506 -7.81 10.94 -26.36
C LYS A 506 -9.06 11.62 -25.81
N LEU A 507 -9.46 11.30 -24.58
CA LEU A 507 -10.67 11.84 -23.97
C LEU A 507 -10.40 13.25 -23.40
N PRO A 508 -11.39 14.14 -23.35
CA PRO A 508 -11.21 15.50 -22.82
C PRO A 508 -11.10 15.53 -21.28
N PHE A 509 -11.01 14.39 -20.59
CA PHE A 509 -10.91 14.28 -19.14
C PHE A 509 -9.46 14.32 -18.63
N ASN A 510 -8.57 15.01 -19.36
CA ASN A 510 -7.14 15.14 -19.03
C ASN A 510 -6.71 16.61 -18.81
N GLN A 511 -7.68 17.47 -18.50
CA GLN A 511 -7.52 18.91 -18.25
C GLN A 511 -8.19 19.30 -16.93
N LYS A 512 -8.20 20.59 -16.60
CA LYS A 512 -8.90 21.07 -15.40
C LYS A 512 -10.41 21.11 -15.64
N PHE A 513 -11.17 20.71 -14.62
CA PHE A 513 -12.62 20.79 -14.58
C PHE A 513 -13.06 21.64 -13.39
N PHE A 514 -14.17 22.36 -13.54
CA PHE A 514 -14.83 23.10 -12.47
C PHE A 514 -16.15 22.41 -12.07
N LEU A 515 -16.52 22.53 -10.80
CA LEU A 515 -17.72 21.91 -10.23
C LEU A 515 -18.95 22.78 -10.48
N ILE A 516 -20.10 22.13 -10.69
CA ILE A 516 -21.43 22.71 -10.82
C ILE A 516 -22.39 21.94 -9.89
N LEU A 517 -23.23 22.70 -9.18
CA LEU A 517 -24.28 22.18 -8.30
C LEU A 517 -25.60 22.86 -8.63
N ASN A 518 -26.66 22.11 -8.94
CA ASN A 518 -27.96 22.67 -9.24
C ASN A 518 -29.12 21.70 -8.99
N VAL A 519 -30.32 22.26 -9.00
CA VAL A 519 -31.58 21.52 -9.15
C VAL A 519 -32.34 22.09 -10.34
N ALA A 520 -32.38 21.38 -11.46
CA ALA A 520 -33.24 21.70 -12.59
C ALA A 520 -34.70 21.27 -12.31
N MET A 521 -35.63 21.87 -13.04
CA MET A 521 -37.06 21.56 -12.99
C MET A 521 -37.56 21.15 -14.37
N GLY A 522 -38.16 19.96 -14.45
CA GLY A 522 -38.64 19.40 -15.70
C GLY A 522 -37.53 19.11 -16.70
N GLY A 523 -37.75 19.45 -17.97
CA GLY A 523 -36.79 19.15 -19.03
C GLY A 523 -36.61 17.64 -19.27
N THR A 524 -35.52 17.28 -19.95
CA THR A 524 -35.25 15.92 -20.42
C THR A 524 -35.27 14.87 -19.30
N LEU A 525 -34.58 15.11 -18.17
CA LEU A 525 -34.50 14.13 -17.07
C LEU A 525 -35.42 14.45 -15.89
N GLY A 526 -35.79 15.71 -15.66
CA GLY A 526 -36.79 16.04 -14.64
C GLY A 526 -38.20 15.64 -15.06
N GLY A 527 -38.53 15.74 -16.36
CA GLY A 527 -39.82 15.30 -16.90
C GLY A 527 -41.01 16.10 -16.39
N GLN A 528 -42.14 15.44 -16.14
CA GLN A 528 -43.33 16.10 -15.61
C GLN A 528 -43.13 16.53 -14.15
N VAL A 529 -43.35 17.80 -13.86
CA VAL A 529 -43.40 18.34 -12.49
C VAL A 529 -44.75 18.03 -11.84
N ALA A 530 -44.74 17.66 -10.56
CA ALA A 530 -45.97 17.41 -9.81
C ALA A 530 -46.87 18.65 -9.80
N ASN A 531 -48.19 18.46 -10.03
CA ASN A 531 -49.14 19.56 -10.11
C ASN A 531 -49.24 20.40 -8.82
N ASN A 532 -48.91 19.80 -7.67
CA ASN A 532 -48.92 20.43 -6.36
C ASN A 532 -47.51 20.75 -5.83
N PHE A 533 -46.51 20.81 -6.71
CA PHE A 533 -45.15 21.19 -6.33
C PHE A 533 -45.14 22.59 -5.71
N THR A 534 -44.46 22.72 -4.56
CA THR A 534 -44.27 24.00 -3.88
C THR A 534 -42.79 24.35 -3.85
N GLU A 535 -42.01 23.63 -3.06
CA GLU A 535 -40.55 23.72 -3.04
C GLU A 535 -39.93 22.40 -2.60
N ASP A 536 -38.68 22.17 -3.00
CA ASP A 536 -37.86 21.04 -2.55
C ASP A 536 -36.37 21.37 -2.73
N SER A 537 -35.50 20.73 -1.95
CA SER A 537 -34.11 21.13 -1.81
C SER A 537 -33.12 20.00 -2.06
N LEU A 538 -32.02 20.34 -2.74
CA LEU A 538 -30.74 19.65 -2.60
C LEU A 538 -30.01 20.24 -1.40
N GLU A 539 -29.69 19.40 -0.42
CA GLU A 539 -28.98 19.78 0.80
C GLU A 539 -27.57 19.18 0.78
N ILE A 540 -26.54 20.00 1.03
CA ILE A 540 -25.14 19.59 0.96
C ILE A 540 -24.42 20.00 2.25
N ASP A 541 -23.89 19.02 2.97
CA ASP A 541 -23.14 19.18 4.22
C ASP A 541 -21.72 19.70 3.92
N TYR A 542 -21.03 19.08 2.97
CA TYR A 542 -19.72 19.54 2.52
C TYR A 542 -19.40 19.16 1.08
N VAL A 543 -18.43 19.86 0.51
CA VAL A 543 -17.67 19.45 -0.69
C VAL A 543 -16.20 19.41 -0.33
N ARG A 544 -15.51 18.30 -0.63
CA ARG A 544 -14.07 18.13 -0.40
C ARG A 544 -13.39 17.55 -1.63
N ILE A 545 -12.22 18.08 -1.96
CA ILE A 545 -11.42 17.64 -3.10
C ILE A 545 -10.01 17.30 -2.60
N TYR A 546 -9.56 16.10 -2.94
CA TYR A 546 -8.29 15.52 -2.53
C TYR A 546 -7.41 15.22 -3.75
N GLN A 547 -6.10 15.35 -3.61
CA GLN A 547 -5.11 14.91 -4.60
C GLN A 547 -4.00 14.05 -3.97
#